data_AF-A0A364L3Z3-F1
#
_entry.id   AF-A0A364L3Z3-F1
#
_cell.length_a   1.000
_cell.length_b   1.000
_cell.length_c   1.000
_cell.angle_alpha   90.00
_cell.angle_beta   90.00
_cell.angle_gamma   90.00
#
_symmetry.space_group_name_H-M   'P 1'
#
loop_
_entity.id
_entity.type
_entity.pdbx_description
1 polymer ?
#
loop_
_entity_poly.entity_id
_entity_poly.type
_entity_poly.pdbx_seq_one_letter_code
_entity_poly.pdbx_strand_id
1 'polypeptide(L)'
;MHFQRDPGIDKRAWHNETLRLEEQLDTLIQLLPPTYLQNIDVLSLESLTPPSSTSPDEPISILLNTSLLIQTAAKLFFQATLRSLSPQTPKARSLNTEIIGYTKQLSPNHLRSAHLWPLFVGAVYSTGDDEERIWFLDQFDIMEEKSQALVARGVLTRVKGIVGNVWKRRDLDSDVAVGVIGLEGEDGIGDWEKYVQPLSDGLSLG
;
A
#
# COMPACT_ATOMS: atom_id res chain seq x y z
N MET A 1 -0.06 8.79 43.35
CA MET A 1 1.04 8.11 42.62
C MET A 1 0.60 7.96 41.18
N HIS A 2 1.12 8.81 40.29
CA HIS A 2 0.92 8.67 38.84
C HIS A 2 1.89 7.60 38.33
N PHE A 3 1.37 6.47 37.86
CA PHE A 3 2.16 5.54 37.05
C PHE A 3 2.35 6.18 35.68
N GLN A 4 3.51 6.78 35.46
CA GLN A 4 3.94 7.22 34.15
C GLN A 4 4.21 5.95 33.34
N ARG A 5 3.26 5.58 32.45
CA ARG A 5 3.46 4.47 31.50
C ARG A 5 4.65 4.83 30.62
N ASP A 6 5.65 3.95 30.62
CA ASP A 6 6.85 4.11 29.81
C ASP A 6 6.53 3.82 28.33
N PRO A 7 6.56 4.85 27.45
CA PRO A 7 6.20 4.69 26.04
C PRO A 7 7.14 3.74 25.28
N GLY A 8 8.36 3.51 25.78
CA GLY A 8 9.31 2.57 25.19
C GLY A 8 9.00 1.09 25.47
N ILE A 9 8.20 0.80 26.51
CA ILE A 9 7.71 -0.54 26.83
C ILE A 9 6.51 -0.87 25.94
N ASP A 10 5.58 0.08 25.77
CA ASP A 10 4.43 -0.07 24.88
C ASP A 10 4.88 -0.29 23.42
N LYS A 11 5.87 0.47 22.91
CA LYS A 11 6.36 0.33 21.54
C LYS A 11 6.95 -1.06 21.25
N ARG A 12 7.70 -1.63 22.20
CA ARG A 12 8.28 -2.98 22.07
C ARG A 12 7.23 -4.08 22.20
N ALA A 13 6.27 -3.93 23.10
CA ALA A 13 5.17 -4.86 23.25
C ALA A 13 4.32 -4.93 21.96
N TRP A 14 3.97 -3.77 21.39
CA TRP A 14 3.25 -3.67 20.12
C TRP A 14 4.04 -4.23 18.93
N HIS A 15 5.36 -4.02 18.91
CA HIS A 15 6.23 -4.57 17.87
C HIS A 15 6.19 -6.10 17.85
N ASN A 16 6.33 -6.72 19.03
CA ASN A 16 6.32 -8.17 19.20
C ASN A 16 4.94 -8.77 18.90
N GLU A 17 3.86 -8.11 19.33
CA GLU A 17 2.50 -8.58 19.04
C GLU A 17 2.21 -8.55 17.53
N THR A 18 2.69 -7.53 16.84
CA THR A 18 2.50 -7.41 15.39
C THR A 18 3.32 -8.46 14.63
N LEU A 19 4.56 -8.74 15.07
CA LEU A 19 5.36 -9.83 14.51
C LEU A 19 4.66 -11.19 14.68
N ARG A 20 4.09 -11.42 15.86
CA ARG A 20 3.32 -12.64 16.15
C ARG A 20 2.09 -12.75 15.23
N LEU A 21 1.37 -11.66 15.01
CA LEU A 21 0.21 -11.64 14.10
C LEU A 21 0.62 -11.87 12.64
N GLU A 22 1.75 -11.32 12.20
CA GLU A 22 2.30 -11.59 10.87
C GLU A 22 2.64 -13.08 10.70
N GLU A 23 3.35 -13.67 11.68
CA GLU A 23 3.67 -15.11 11.67
C GLU A 23 2.41 -15.98 11.72
N GLN A 24 1.41 -15.60 12.51
CA GLN A 24 0.13 -16.33 12.57
C GLN A 24 -0.63 -16.25 11.26
N LEU A 25 -0.63 -15.10 10.59
CA LEU A 25 -1.28 -14.94 9.29
C LEU A 25 -0.58 -15.78 8.22
N ASP A 26 0.75 -15.74 8.16
CA ASP A 26 1.55 -16.54 7.23
C ASP A 26 1.35 -18.05 7.50
N THR A 27 1.25 -18.45 8.77
CA THR A 27 0.96 -19.84 9.17
C THR A 27 -0.46 -20.25 8.80
N LEU A 28 -1.46 -19.37 8.97
CA LEU A 28 -2.85 -19.64 8.56
C LEU A 28 -2.98 -19.75 7.05
N ILE A 29 -2.23 -18.96 6.29
CA ILE A 29 -2.13 -19.05 4.83
C ILE A 29 -1.56 -20.42 4.41
N GLN A 30 -0.59 -20.95 5.16
CA GLN A 30 -0.03 -22.29 4.89
C GLN A 30 -0.89 -23.46 5.41
N LEU A 31 -1.70 -23.23 6.46
CA LEU A 31 -2.59 -24.23 7.05
C LEU A 31 -3.97 -24.30 6.38
N LEU A 32 -4.27 -23.38 5.46
CA LEU A 32 -5.44 -23.48 4.60
C LEU A 32 -5.36 -24.79 3.81
N PRO A 33 -6.33 -25.72 3.99
CA PRO A 33 -6.33 -26.98 3.27
C PRO A 33 -6.29 -26.72 1.77
N PRO A 34 -5.49 -27.46 0.97
CA PRO A 34 -5.46 -27.29 -0.48
C PRO A 34 -6.85 -27.51 -1.10
N THR A 35 -7.78 -28.17 -0.40
CA THR A 35 -9.19 -28.30 -0.79
C THR A 35 -9.97 -26.98 -0.88
N TYR A 36 -9.58 -25.92 -0.19
CA TYR A 36 -10.17 -24.58 -0.40
C TYR A 36 -9.57 -23.85 -1.60
N LEU A 37 -8.37 -24.25 -2.03
CA LEU A 37 -7.74 -23.82 -3.29
C LEU A 37 -8.16 -24.70 -4.48
N GLN A 38 -8.63 -25.93 -4.22
CA GLN A 38 -9.09 -26.91 -5.23
C GLN A 38 -10.62 -26.91 -5.44
N ASN A 39 -11.42 -26.34 -4.53
CA ASN A 39 -12.88 -26.20 -4.72
C ASN A 39 -13.28 -25.16 -5.78
N ILE A 40 -12.30 -24.56 -6.45
CA ILE A 40 -12.52 -23.80 -7.69
C ILE A 40 -12.71 -24.76 -8.89
N ASP A 41 -12.40 -26.06 -8.76
CA ASP A 41 -12.20 -26.94 -9.93
C ASP A 41 -13.03 -28.25 -9.95
N VAL A 42 -14.10 -28.37 -9.17
CA VAL A 42 -14.99 -29.56 -9.26
C VAL A 42 -16.46 -29.21 -9.14
N LEU A 43 -17.03 -28.73 -10.23
CA LEU A 43 -18.23 -29.40 -10.75
C LEU A 43 -17.96 -29.83 -12.19
N SER A 44 -17.41 -31.06 -12.31
CA SER A 44 -17.35 -31.94 -13.49
C SER A 44 -16.00 -32.01 -14.22
N LEU A 45 -15.07 -32.83 -13.70
CA LEU A 45 -13.74 -33.09 -14.31
C LEU A 45 -13.73 -34.25 -15.34
N GLU A 46 -14.86 -34.87 -15.70
CA GLU A 46 -14.86 -36.02 -16.64
C GLU A 46 -15.69 -35.84 -17.91
N SER A 47 -16.20 -34.64 -18.17
CA SER A 47 -16.70 -34.32 -19.50
C SER A 47 -16.49 -32.85 -19.79
N LEU A 48 -15.96 -32.57 -20.99
CA LEU A 48 -15.72 -31.26 -21.59
C LEU A 48 -14.26 -30.79 -21.45
N THR A 49 -13.54 -31.00 -22.54
CA THR A 49 -12.60 -30.08 -23.21
C THR A 49 -11.97 -28.93 -22.41
N PRO A 50 -10.67 -28.64 -22.63
CA PRO A 50 -9.87 -27.72 -21.81
C PRO A 50 -10.52 -26.33 -21.69
N PRO A 51 -10.79 -25.79 -20.48
CA PRO A 51 -11.18 -24.40 -20.36
C PRO A 51 -9.95 -23.54 -20.64
N SER A 52 -10.08 -22.78 -21.73
CA SER A 52 -9.11 -21.78 -22.15
C SER A 52 -9.07 -20.65 -21.13
N SER A 53 -7.86 -20.18 -20.80
CA SER A 53 -7.56 -18.80 -20.34
C SER A 53 -8.62 -18.11 -19.47
N THR A 54 -8.49 -18.18 -18.14
CA THR A 54 -9.28 -17.32 -17.23
C THR A 54 -8.97 -15.86 -17.51
N SER A 55 -10.01 -15.12 -17.91
CA SER A 55 -9.91 -13.72 -18.32
C SER A 55 -9.65 -12.82 -17.12
N PRO A 56 -8.77 -11.79 -17.23
CA PRO A 56 -8.57 -10.79 -16.17
C PRO A 56 -9.85 -10.03 -15.78
N ASP A 57 -10.89 -10.05 -16.62
CA ASP A 57 -12.19 -9.42 -16.36
C ASP A 57 -13.18 -10.29 -15.57
N GLU A 58 -12.78 -11.49 -15.12
CA GLU A 58 -13.66 -12.33 -14.32
C GLU A 58 -13.89 -11.73 -12.91
N PRO A 59 -15.13 -11.70 -12.39
CA PRO A 59 -15.44 -11.10 -11.09
C PRO A 59 -14.59 -11.63 -9.93
N ILE A 60 -14.25 -12.92 -9.94
CA ILE A 60 -13.42 -13.56 -8.92
C ILE A 60 -12.00 -12.99 -8.94
N SER A 61 -11.42 -12.82 -10.14
CA SER A 61 -10.09 -12.22 -10.33
C SER A 61 -10.06 -10.77 -9.86
N ILE A 62 -11.11 -9.99 -10.13
CA ILE A 62 -11.23 -8.60 -9.67
C ILE A 62 -11.25 -8.54 -8.15
N LEU A 63 -12.09 -9.37 -7.50
CA LEU A 63 -12.20 -9.41 -6.04
C LEU A 63 -10.89 -9.86 -5.38
N LEU A 64 -10.21 -10.85 -5.95
CA LEU A 64 -8.92 -11.33 -5.47
C LEU A 64 -7.86 -10.23 -5.54
N ASN A 65 -7.70 -9.59 -6.70
CA ASN A 65 -6.72 -8.51 -6.87
C ASN A 65 -7.03 -7.29 -6.01
N THR A 66 -8.31 -6.97 -5.82
CA THR A 66 -8.74 -5.90 -4.90
C THR A 66 -8.33 -6.23 -3.46
N SER A 67 -8.57 -7.46 -3.02
CA SER A 67 -8.25 -7.91 -1.66
C SER A 67 -6.74 -7.90 -1.40
N LEU A 68 -5.95 -8.42 -2.36
CA LEU A 68 -4.49 -8.42 -2.29
C LEU A 68 -3.93 -6.99 -2.27
N LEU A 69 -4.45 -6.10 -3.12
CA LEU A 69 -4.06 -4.69 -3.14
C LEU A 69 -4.28 -4.01 -1.79
N ILE A 70 -5.47 -4.17 -1.20
CA ILE A 70 -5.80 -3.58 0.11
C ILE A 70 -4.90 -4.17 1.21
N GLN A 71 -4.72 -5.49 1.21
CA GLN A 71 -3.90 -6.19 2.20
C GLN A 71 -2.43 -5.74 2.14
N THR A 72 -1.84 -5.70 0.96
CA THR A 72 -0.44 -5.29 0.78
C THR A 72 -0.24 -3.83 1.15
N ALA A 73 -1.15 -2.94 0.77
CA ALA A 73 -1.12 -1.54 1.19
C ALA A 73 -1.24 -1.40 2.72
N ALA A 74 -2.11 -2.18 3.36
CA ALA A 74 -2.22 -2.19 4.82
C ALA A 74 -0.93 -2.65 5.50
N LYS A 75 -0.29 -3.71 4.98
CA LYS A 75 1.00 -4.19 5.48
C LYS A 75 2.07 -3.10 5.36
N LEU A 76 2.15 -2.42 4.22
CA LEU A 76 3.07 -1.30 4.01
C LEU A 76 2.79 -0.16 4.98
N PHE A 77 1.53 0.26 5.11
CA PHE A 77 1.11 1.34 6.02
C PHE A 77 1.42 1.04 7.49
N PHE A 78 1.15 -0.18 7.98
CA PHE A 78 1.46 -0.51 9.38
C PHE A 78 2.96 -0.58 9.62
N GLN A 79 3.73 -1.09 8.67
CA GLN A 79 5.19 -1.10 8.81
C GLN A 79 5.76 0.33 8.74
N ALA A 80 5.19 1.19 7.91
CA ALA A 80 5.50 2.60 7.81
C ALA A 80 5.28 3.34 9.14
N THR A 81 4.08 3.21 9.69
CA THR A 81 3.62 4.01 10.84
C THR A 81 4.09 3.46 12.19
N LEU A 82 4.13 2.14 12.36
CA LEU A 82 4.45 1.52 13.65
C LEU A 82 5.94 1.15 13.77
N ARG A 83 6.59 0.86 12.65
CA ARG A 83 7.99 0.41 12.62
C ARG A 83 8.93 1.39 11.92
N SER A 84 8.43 2.57 11.54
CA SER A 84 9.22 3.61 10.86
C SER A 84 9.93 3.07 9.61
N LEU A 85 9.27 2.18 8.85
CA LEU A 85 9.86 1.55 7.67
C LEU A 85 10.25 2.63 6.65
N SER A 86 11.54 2.70 6.31
CA SER A 86 12.04 3.60 5.28
C SER A 86 11.62 3.11 3.88
N PRO A 87 11.20 4.02 2.99
CA PRO A 87 10.78 3.67 1.64
C PRO A 87 11.91 3.02 0.83
N GLN A 88 13.18 3.37 1.10
CA GLN A 88 14.33 2.82 0.39
C GLN A 88 14.66 1.36 0.75
N THR A 89 14.04 0.81 1.79
CA THR A 89 14.28 -0.58 2.19
C THR A 89 13.81 -1.56 1.11
N PRO A 90 14.51 -2.70 0.91
CA PRO A 90 14.07 -3.73 -0.03
C PRO A 90 12.65 -4.22 0.26
N LYS A 91 12.25 -4.27 1.54
CA LYS A 91 10.91 -4.69 1.97
C LYS A 91 9.84 -3.70 1.50
N ALA A 92 10.05 -2.40 1.68
CA ALA A 92 9.12 -1.38 1.19
C ALA A 92 8.99 -1.45 -0.34
N ARG A 93 10.11 -1.56 -1.05
CA ARG A 93 10.12 -1.68 -2.53
C ARG A 93 9.42 -2.93 -3.04
N SER A 94 9.58 -4.07 -2.37
CA SER A 94 8.86 -5.31 -2.69
C SER A 94 7.35 -5.14 -2.53
N LEU A 95 6.91 -4.59 -1.40
CA LEU A 95 5.49 -4.33 -1.15
C LEU A 95 4.92 -3.34 -2.17
N ASN A 96 5.67 -2.30 -2.55
CA ASN A 96 5.20 -1.35 -3.56
C ASN A 96 5.11 -1.98 -4.95
N THR A 97 6.06 -2.85 -5.30
CA THR A 97 6.03 -3.62 -6.55
C THR A 97 4.80 -4.52 -6.63
N GLU A 98 4.43 -5.16 -5.51
CA GLU A 98 3.20 -5.94 -5.41
C GLU A 98 1.94 -5.08 -5.57
N ILE A 99 1.87 -3.91 -4.91
CA ILE A 99 0.77 -2.94 -5.08
C ILE A 99 0.60 -2.55 -6.55
N ILE A 100 1.70 -2.26 -7.25
CA ILE A 100 1.71 -1.97 -8.69
C ILE A 100 1.19 -3.17 -9.48
N GLY A 101 1.68 -4.38 -9.16
CA GLY A 101 1.27 -5.63 -9.79
C GLY A 101 -0.24 -5.86 -9.72
N TYR A 102 -0.83 -5.79 -8.53
CA TYR A 102 -2.27 -5.99 -8.34
C TYR A 102 -3.09 -4.87 -8.97
N THR A 103 -2.62 -3.63 -8.91
CA THR A 103 -3.28 -2.50 -9.57
C THR A 103 -3.30 -2.67 -11.09
N LYS A 104 -2.22 -3.17 -11.71
CA LYS A 104 -2.17 -3.44 -13.16
C LYS A 104 -3.22 -4.46 -13.61
N GLN A 105 -3.62 -5.39 -12.74
CA GLN A 105 -4.71 -6.33 -13.04
C GLN A 105 -6.10 -5.67 -12.97
N LEU A 106 -6.24 -4.57 -12.24
CA LEU A 106 -7.49 -3.82 -12.08
C LEU A 106 -7.60 -2.65 -13.06
N SER A 107 -6.47 -2.07 -13.46
CA SER A 107 -6.39 -0.92 -14.33
C SER A 107 -6.58 -1.30 -15.81
N PRO A 108 -7.24 -0.47 -16.63
CA PRO A 108 -7.92 0.77 -16.24
C PRO A 108 -9.37 0.52 -15.79
N ASN A 109 -9.95 -0.65 -16.05
CA ASN A 109 -11.41 -0.85 -16.09
C ASN A 109 -12.09 -1.01 -14.73
N HIS A 110 -11.36 -1.52 -13.75
CA HIS A 110 -11.91 -1.93 -12.46
C HIS A 110 -11.43 -1.07 -11.30
N LEU A 111 -10.62 -0.03 -11.56
CA LEU A 111 -10.31 0.98 -10.56
C LEU A 111 -11.56 1.78 -10.18
N ARG A 112 -11.76 1.93 -8.87
CA ARG A 112 -12.93 2.51 -8.20
C ARG A 112 -12.48 3.20 -6.92
N SER A 113 -13.35 3.99 -6.29
CA SER A 113 -13.04 4.71 -5.04
C SER A 113 -12.43 3.86 -3.94
N ALA A 114 -12.85 2.59 -3.80
CA ALA A 114 -12.29 1.65 -2.82
C ALA A 114 -10.77 1.41 -2.96
N HIS A 115 -10.21 1.66 -4.14
CA HIS A 115 -8.78 1.49 -4.44
C HIS A 115 -7.98 2.78 -4.20
N LEU A 116 -8.62 3.89 -3.85
CA LEU A 116 -7.95 5.17 -3.68
C LEU A 116 -6.94 5.14 -2.53
N TRP A 117 -7.36 4.64 -1.37
CA TRP A 117 -6.47 4.52 -0.21
C TRP A 117 -5.24 3.63 -0.48
N PRO A 118 -5.37 2.39 -1.00
CA PRO A 118 -4.18 1.57 -1.24
C PRO A 118 -3.26 2.16 -2.32
N LEU A 119 -3.81 2.82 -3.35
CA LEU A 119 -3.00 3.55 -4.33
C LEU A 119 -2.26 4.74 -3.72
N PHE A 120 -2.92 5.48 -2.84
CA PHE A 120 -2.27 6.57 -2.10
C PHE A 120 -1.09 6.06 -1.28
N VAL A 121 -1.28 4.98 -0.51
CA VAL A 121 -0.21 4.38 0.31
C VAL A 121 0.98 3.95 -0.56
N GLY A 122 0.73 3.29 -1.70
CA GLY A 122 1.81 2.91 -2.60
C GLY A 122 2.52 4.11 -3.24
N ALA A 123 1.75 5.11 -3.66
CA ALA A 123 2.29 6.31 -4.30
C ALA A 123 3.23 7.08 -3.36
N VAL A 124 2.83 7.32 -2.10
CA VAL A 124 3.70 8.04 -1.14
C VAL A 124 4.97 7.25 -0.79
N TYR A 125 4.95 5.93 -0.96
CA TYR A 125 6.10 5.05 -0.74
C TYR A 125 6.97 4.79 -1.97
N SER A 126 6.58 5.28 -3.15
CA SER A 126 7.43 5.23 -4.34
C SER A 126 8.74 6.00 -4.11
N THR A 127 9.84 5.34 -4.46
CA THR A 127 11.19 5.72 -4.02
C THR A 127 11.96 6.65 -4.97
N GLY A 128 11.31 7.18 -6.00
CA GLY A 128 11.95 8.16 -6.90
C GLY A 128 12.51 7.60 -8.20
N ASP A 129 12.07 6.42 -8.62
CA ASP A 129 12.05 6.14 -10.05
C ASP A 129 10.92 6.99 -10.66
N ASP A 130 11.28 7.94 -11.52
CA ASP A 130 10.31 8.83 -12.16
C ASP A 130 9.25 8.03 -12.90
N GLU A 131 9.59 6.85 -13.44
CA GLU A 131 8.63 5.96 -14.10
C GLU A 131 7.55 5.46 -13.13
N GLU A 132 7.95 5.05 -11.92
CA GLU A 132 7.02 4.56 -10.90
C GLU A 132 6.10 5.68 -10.41
N ARG A 133 6.66 6.87 -10.16
CA ARG A 133 5.92 8.05 -9.73
C ARG A 133 4.90 8.48 -10.78
N ILE A 134 5.32 8.57 -12.04
CA ILE A 134 4.43 8.90 -13.17
C ILE A 134 3.32 7.85 -13.29
N TRP A 135 3.65 6.57 -13.17
CA TRP A 135 2.65 5.50 -13.25
C TRP A 135 1.55 5.63 -12.18
N PHE A 136 1.89 5.99 -10.94
CA PHE A 136 0.88 6.24 -9.90
C PHE A 136 0.02 7.47 -10.21
N LEU A 137 0.60 8.54 -10.74
CA LEU A 137 -0.16 9.72 -11.18
C LEU A 137 -1.18 9.36 -12.26
N ASP A 138 -0.78 8.54 -13.24
CA ASP A 138 -1.66 8.05 -14.29
C ASP A 138 -2.83 7.24 -13.72
N GLN A 139 -2.62 6.45 -12.65
CA GLN A 139 -3.72 5.70 -12.01
C GLN A 139 -4.75 6.62 -11.36
N PHE A 140 -4.30 7.72 -10.73
CA PHE A 140 -5.23 8.72 -10.19
C PHE A 140 -5.99 9.44 -11.31
N ASP A 141 -5.37 9.69 -12.46
CA ASP A 141 -6.03 10.29 -13.62
C ASP A 141 -7.08 9.37 -14.24
N ILE A 142 -6.77 8.07 -14.38
CA ILE A 142 -7.74 7.05 -14.80
C ILE A 142 -8.95 7.03 -13.85
N MET A 143 -8.72 7.12 -12.54
CA MET A 143 -9.79 7.18 -11.56
C MET A 143 -10.60 8.48 -11.63
N GLU A 144 -9.95 9.62 -11.92
CA GLU A 144 -10.59 10.93 -12.03
C GLU A 144 -11.51 10.99 -13.26
N GLU A 145 -11.03 10.49 -14.40
CA GLU A 145 -11.79 10.42 -15.65
C GLU A 145 -13.05 9.57 -15.48
N LYS A 146 -12.92 8.42 -14.80
CA LYS A 146 -14.04 7.49 -14.55
C LYS A 146 -14.96 7.95 -13.42
N SER A 147 -14.51 8.88 -12.58
CA SER A 147 -15.33 9.44 -11.53
C SER A 147 -16.33 10.44 -12.09
N GLN A 148 -17.62 10.08 -12.03
CA GLN A 148 -18.72 10.99 -12.36
C GLN A 148 -19.05 11.97 -11.23
N ALA A 149 -18.52 11.77 -10.02
CA ALA A 149 -18.83 12.58 -8.85
C ALA A 149 -17.77 13.68 -8.62
N LEU A 150 -18.22 14.95 -8.61
CA LEU A 150 -17.36 16.12 -8.35
C LEU A 150 -16.59 16.03 -7.03
N VAL A 151 -17.22 15.49 -5.98
CA VAL A 151 -16.58 15.30 -4.66
C VAL A 151 -15.37 14.36 -4.78
N ALA A 152 -15.52 13.26 -5.51
CA ALA A 152 -14.44 12.30 -5.70
C ALA A 152 -13.29 12.88 -6.55
N ARG A 153 -13.58 13.78 -7.50
CA ARG A 153 -12.53 14.53 -8.23
C ARG A 153 -11.74 15.44 -7.29
N GLY A 154 -12.41 16.21 -6.45
CA GLY A 154 -11.74 17.07 -5.46
C GLY A 154 -10.84 16.30 -4.50
N VAL A 155 -11.26 15.10 -4.07
CA VAL A 155 -10.43 14.20 -3.24
C VAL A 155 -9.22 13.71 -4.04
N LEU A 156 -9.38 13.27 -5.28
CA LEU A 156 -8.27 12.84 -6.16
C LEU A 156 -7.26 13.96 -6.41
N THR A 157 -7.72 15.17 -6.70
CA THR A 157 -6.83 16.35 -6.83
C THR A 157 -6.04 16.60 -5.55
N ARG A 158 -6.69 16.52 -4.38
CA ARG A 158 -6.02 16.68 -3.08
C ARG A 158 -5.00 15.58 -2.84
N VAL A 159 -5.33 14.33 -3.15
CA VAL A 159 -4.42 13.16 -3.06
C VAL A 159 -3.17 13.37 -3.90
N LYS A 160 -3.34 13.71 -5.19
CA LYS A 160 -2.21 14.00 -6.08
C LYS A 160 -1.32 15.11 -5.54
N GLY A 161 -1.92 16.18 -5.03
CA GLY A 161 -1.18 17.28 -4.40
C GLY A 161 -0.39 16.86 -3.16
N ILE A 162 -0.96 16.00 -2.32
CA ILE A 162 -0.25 15.45 -1.14
C ILE A 162 0.92 14.58 -1.59
N VAL A 163 0.68 13.62 -2.49
CA VAL A 163 1.71 12.71 -3.01
C VAL A 163 2.89 13.50 -3.61
N GLY A 164 2.61 14.48 -4.47
CA GLY A 164 3.65 15.33 -5.05
C GLY A 164 4.43 16.14 -4.01
N ASN A 165 3.76 16.64 -2.97
CA ASN A 165 4.43 17.35 -1.88
C ASN A 165 5.28 16.42 -1.00
N VAL A 166 4.85 15.17 -0.77
CA VAL A 166 5.65 14.16 -0.07
C VAL A 166 6.93 13.88 -0.84
N TRP A 167 6.84 13.59 -2.13
CA TRP A 167 8.00 13.35 -2.99
C TRP A 167 8.95 14.55 -2.98
N LYS A 168 8.42 15.76 -3.22
CA LYS A 168 9.22 16.98 -3.22
C LYS A 168 9.96 17.21 -1.91
N ARG A 169 9.31 17.02 -0.75
CA ARG A 169 9.96 17.18 0.57
C ARG A 169 11.04 16.13 0.79
N ARG A 170 10.78 14.88 0.40
CA ARG A 170 11.75 13.78 0.54
C ARG A 170 12.98 13.98 -0.35
N ASP A 171 12.78 14.48 -1.58
CA ASP A 171 13.86 14.77 -2.53
C ASP A 171 14.73 15.92 -2.03
N LEU A 172 14.12 17.02 -1.53
CA LEU A 172 14.84 18.15 -0.94
C LEU A 172 15.70 17.75 0.27
N ASP A 173 15.16 16.92 1.17
CA ASP A 173 15.91 16.46 2.35
C ASP A 173 17.04 15.50 1.98
N SER A 174 16.87 14.73 0.90
CA SER A 174 17.93 13.85 0.36
C SER A 174 19.09 14.66 -0.22
N ASP A 175 18.79 15.74 -0.95
CA ASP A 175 19.81 16.64 -1.50
C ASP A 175 20.59 17.39 -0.40
N VAL A 176 19.91 17.79 0.67
CA VAL A 176 20.53 18.48 1.82
C VAL A 176 21.45 17.55 2.61
N ALA A 177 21.09 16.27 2.76
CA ALA A 177 21.91 15.27 3.45
C ALA A 177 23.24 14.97 2.71
N VAL A 178 23.29 15.14 1.39
CA VAL A 178 24.53 14.97 0.59
C VAL A 178 25.49 16.16 0.80
N GLY A 179 24.99 17.34 1.18
CA GLY A 179 25.79 18.55 1.43
C GLY A 179 26.38 18.66 2.84
N VAL A 180 25.84 17.93 3.83
CA VAL A 180 26.28 17.98 5.24
C VAL A 180 26.70 16.59 5.67
N ILE A 181 28.00 16.30 5.58
CA ILE A 181 28.61 15.11 6.17
C ILE A 181 28.32 15.11 7.67
N GLY A 182 27.49 14.19 8.15
CA GLY A 182 27.55 13.72 9.53
C GLY A 182 26.57 14.28 10.56
N LEU A 183 25.33 14.58 10.18
CA LEU A 183 24.22 14.64 11.16
C LEU A 183 23.13 13.67 10.73
N GLU A 184 23.32 12.40 11.07
CA GLU A 184 22.22 11.44 11.13
C GLU A 184 21.11 12.06 11.98
N GLY A 185 19.95 12.29 11.36
CA GLY A 185 18.86 13.08 11.94
C GLY A 185 18.53 12.66 13.36
N GLU A 186 18.68 13.62 14.27
CA GLU A 186 18.51 13.50 15.72
C GLU A 186 17.05 13.31 16.14
N ASP A 187 16.11 13.28 15.20
CA ASP A 187 14.70 13.03 15.45
C ASP A 187 14.36 11.60 15.04
N GLY A 188 14.14 10.72 16.01
CA GLY A 188 13.66 9.32 15.82
C GLY A 188 12.25 9.20 15.25
N ILE A 189 11.84 10.16 14.42
CA ILE A 189 10.55 10.30 13.74
C ILE A 189 10.60 9.52 12.43
N GLY A 190 9.60 8.67 12.17
CA GLY A 190 9.55 7.86 10.95
C GLY A 190 9.23 8.67 9.69
N ASP A 191 9.58 8.15 8.51
CA ASP A 191 9.30 8.79 7.21
C ASP A 191 7.83 9.21 7.04
N TRP A 192 6.90 8.32 7.43
CA TRP A 192 5.47 8.61 7.39
C TRP A 192 5.07 9.80 8.25
N GLU A 193 5.52 9.81 9.50
CA GLU A 193 5.22 10.87 10.48
C GLU A 193 5.85 12.21 10.05
N LYS A 194 7.04 12.15 9.43
CA LYS A 194 7.77 13.32 8.95
C LYS A 194 7.13 13.94 7.70
N TYR A 195 6.80 13.14 6.69
CA TYR A 195 6.40 13.67 5.37
C TYR A 195 4.93 13.51 5.04
N VAL A 196 4.30 12.39 5.41
CA VAL A 196 2.96 12.03 4.95
C VAL A 196 1.89 12.56 5.90
N GLN A 197 1.98 12.22 7.19
CA GLN A 197 0.98 12.57 8.20
C GLN A 197 0.61 14.06 8.22
N PRO A 198 1.56 15.03 8.21
CA PRO A 198 1.24 16.46 8.28
C PRO A 198 0.45 16.98 7.07
N LEU A 199 0.48 16.26 5.94
CA LEU A 199 -0.22 16.63 4.72
C LEU A 199 -1.55 15.88 4.57
N SER A 200 -1.66 14.70 5.17
CA SER A 200 -2.83 13.83 5.10
C SER A 200 -3.84 14.03 6.23
N ASP A 201 -3.54 14.82 7.26
CA ASP A 201 -4.47 15.07 8.36
C ASP A 201 -5.82 15.62 7.83
N GLY A 202 -6.91 15.00 8.27
CA GLY A 202 -8.27 15.31 7.82
C GLY A 202 -8.59 14.89 6.38
N LEU A 203 -7.81 13.97 5.79
CA LEU A 203 -8.12 13.33 4.52
C LEU A 203 -8.89 12.02 4.77
N SER A 204 -10.07 11.87 4.17
CA SER A 204 -10.82 10.62 4.13
C SER A 204 -10.75 10.06 2.71
N LEU A 205 -10.18 8.87 2.56
CA LEU A 205 -9.87 8.24 1.26
C LEU A 205 -10.75 7.01 0.94
N GLY A 206 -11.89 6.92 1.62
CA GLY A 206 -12.79 5.76 1.61
C GLY A 206 -13.37 5.52 2.98
#